data_AF-T0YN95-F1
#
_entry.id   AF-T0YN95-F1
#
_cell.length_a   1.000
_cell.length_b   1.000
_cell.length_c   1.000
_cell.angle_alpha   90.00
_cell.angle_beta   90.00
_cell.angle_gamma   90.00
#
_symmetry.space_group_name_H-M   'P 1'
#
loop_
_entity.id
_entity.type
_entity.pdbx_description
1 polymer ?
#
loop_
_entity_poly.entity_id
_entity_poly.type
_entity_poly.pdbx_seq_one_letter_code
_entity_poly.pdbx_strand_id
1 'polypeptide(L)'
;MREQVRKHLEPLRAAGTLGSSLQAEVTLHAQGAPLQALQALGDDLRFLFITSQARVVDAGSDRPEGTLSLEVPGAEATWQVGLQIALTQGTKCPRCWHYRSVRGTLPEHPDLCDRCTCNLFGAGEERLHA
;
A
#
# COMPACT_ATOMS: atom_id res chain seq x y z
N MET A 1 3.98 -7.89 10.87
CA MET A 1 3.18 -6.79 10.28
C MET A 1 2.35 -7.22 9.07
N ARG A 2 2.97 -7.82 8.04
CA ARG A 2 2.25 -8.26 6.81
C ARG A 2 1.01 -9.09 7.12
N GLU A 3 1.14 -10.08 8.01
CA GLU A 3 0.02 -10.95 8.39
C GLU A 3 -1.08 -10.18 9.12
N GLN A 4 -0.72 -9.23 9.99
CA GLN A 4 -1.68 -8.36 10.68
C GLN A 4 -2.49 -7.52 9.69
N VAL A 5 -1.87 -6.93 8.67
CA VAL A 5 -2.59 -6.16 7.65
C VAL A 5 -3.47 -7.08 6.80
N ARG A 6 -2.95 -8.23 6.38
CA ARG A 6 -3.68 -9.22 5.59
C ARG A 6 -4.96 -9.69 6.28
N LYS A 7 -4.92 -9.96 7.59
CA LYS A 7 -6.09 -10.36 8.40
C LYS A 7 -7.24 -9.33 8.33
N HIS A 8 -6.95 -8.06 8.06
CA HIS A 8 -7.96 -7.01 7.92
C HIS A 8 -8.40 -6.78 6.47
N LEU A 9 -7.57 -7.14 5.48
CA LEU A 9 -7.96 -7.12 4.06
C LEU A 9 -8.92 -8.26 3.70
N GLU A 10 -8.73 -9.45 4.28
CA GLU A 10 -9.52 -10.65 3.95
C GLU A 10 -11.04 -10.48 4.20
N PRO A 11 -11.52 -9.93 5.34
CA PRO A 11 -12.94 -9.69 5.56
C PRO A 11 -13.54 -8.70 4.55
N LEU A 12 -12.81 -7.63 4.19
CA LEU A 12 -13.25 -6.66 3.20
C LEU A 12 -13.40 -7.30 1.81
N ARG A 13 -12.56 -8.30 1.50
CA ARG A 13 -12.70 -9.10 0.28
C ARG A 13 -13.88 -10.04 0.33
N ALA A 14 -14.06 -10.74 1.45
CA ALA A 14 -15.20 -11.64 1.64
C ALA A 14 -16.54 -10.91 1.59
N ALA A 15 -16.60 -9.65 2.05
CA ALA A 15 -17.76 -8.78 1.98
C ALA A 15 -17.97 -8.12 0.60
N GLY A 16 -17.07 -8.34 -0.37
CA GLY A 16 -17.14 -7.75 -1.70
C GLY A 16 -16.76 -6.26 -1.78
N THR A 17 -16.34 -5.65 -0.68
CA THR A 17 -15.84 -4.26 -0.66
C THR A 17 -14.55 -4.11 -1.48
N LEU A 18 -13.68 -5.12 -1.41
CA LEU A 18 -12.47 -5.22 -2.23
C LEU A 18 -12.54 -6.45 -3.15
N GLY A 19 -12.38 -6.27 -4.46
CA GLY A 19 -12.23 -7.41 -5.38
C GLY A 19 -10.87 -8.09 -5.25
N SER A 20 -9.82 -7.34 -4.88
CA SER A 20 -8.49 -7.87 -4.62
C SER A 20 -7.71 -6.96 -3.66
N SER A 21 -6.60 -7.45 -3.09
CA SER A 21 -5.72 -6.64 -2.25
C SER A 21 -5.11 -5.45 -3.02
N LEU A 22 -4.89 -5.59 -4.34
CA LEU A 22 -4.44 -4.52 -5.21
C LEU A 22 -5.48 -3.41 -5.40
N GLN A 23 -6.74 -3.63 -5.01
CA GLN A 23 -7.77 -2.59 -5.00
C GLN A 23 -7.77 -1.79 -3.68
N ALA A 24 -6.84 -2.07 -2.77
CA ALA A 24 -6.74 -1.39 -1.48
C ALA A 24 -5.61 -0.36 -1.44
N GLU A 25 -5.83 0.68 -0.64
CA GLU A 25 -4.82 1.61 -0.14
C GLU A 25 -4.66 1.42 1.36
N VAL A 26 -3.43 1.24 1.81
CA VAL A 26 -3.09 1.07 3.22
C VAL A 26 -2.48 2.35 3.77
N THR A 27 -3.04 2.87 4.86
CA THR A 27 -2.40 3.94 5.64
C THR A 27 -2.08 3.40 7.03
N LEU A 28 -0.79 3.37 7.36
CA LEU A 28 -0.30 3.03 8.69
C LEU A 28 -0.07 4.31 9.49
N HIS A 29 -0.52 4.32 10.73
CA HIS A 29 -0.29 5.39 11.69
C HIS A 29 0.69 4.88 12.73
N ALA A 30 1.88 5.47 12.79
CA ALA A 30 2.93 5.04 13.70
C ALA A 30 3.65 6.26 14.30
N GLN A 31 4.36 6.05 15.41
CA GLN A 31 5.15 7.09 16.08
C GLN A 31 6.49 6.52 16.55
N GLY A 32 7.52 7.36 16.62
CA GLY A 32 8.86 6.93 17.09
C GLY A 32 9.52 5.89 16.18
N ALA A 33 10.09 4.84 16.76
CA ALA A 33 10.82 3.79 16.04
C ALA A 33 10.04 3.12 14.88
N PRO A 34 8.78 2.66 15.05
CA PRO A 34 8.02 2.08 13.94
C PRO A 34 7.76 3.07 12.80
N LEU A 35 7.56 4.36 13.10
CA LEU A 35 7.37 5.38 12.06
C LEU A 35 8.62 5.49 11.19
N GLN A 36 9.78 5.65 11.82
CA GLN A 36 11.06 5.78 11.11
C GLN A 36 11.37 4.53 10.27
N ALA A 37 11.17 3.34 10.84
CA ALA A 37 11.41 2.08 10.15
C ALA A 37 10.50 1.91 8.93
N LEU A 38 9.21 2.26 9.05
CA LEU A 38 8.27 2.17 7.94
C LEU A 38 8.50 3.26 6.89
N GLN A 39 8.90 4.47 7.30
CA GLN A 39 9.22 5.56 6.37
C GLN A 39 10.44 5.22 5.51
N ALA A 40 11.43 4.51 6.06
CA ALA A 40 12.60 4.05 5.32
C ALA A 40 12.26 3.12 4.14
N LEU A 41 11.11 2.43 4.19
CA LEU A 41 10.63 1.58 3.10
C LEU A 41 9.96 2.39 1.97
N GLY A 42 9.47 3.61 2.25
CA GLY A 42 8.86 4.48 1.25
C GLY A 42 7.75 3.79 0.43
N ASP A 43 7.81 3.94 -0.89
CA ASP A 43 6.83 3.36 -1.83
C ASP A 43 6.90 1.82 -1.89
N ASP A 44 7.99 1.20 -1.43
CA ASP A 44 8.11 -0.26 -1.39
C ASP A 44 7.15 -0.92 -0.37
N LEU A 45 6.60 -0.15 0.58
CA LEU A 45 5.56 -0.62 1.51
C LEU A 45 4.39 -1.30 0.79
N ARG A 46 4.02 -0.82 -0.40
CA ARG A 46 2.88 -1.38 -1.14
C ARG A 46 3.13 -2.82 -1.57
N PHE A 47 4.39 -3.17 -1.84
CA PHE A 47 4.77 -4.53 -2.21
C PHE A 47 4.73 -5.47 -1.00
N LEU A 48 5.09 -4.97 0.19
CA LEU A 48 4.99 -5.73 1.44
C LEU A 48 3.55 -6.20 1.71
N PHE A 49 2.55 -5.35 1.41
CA PHE A 49 1.14 -5.64 1.63
C PHE A 49 0.38 -6.14 0.39
N ILE A 50 1.04 -6.18 -0.77
CA ILE A 50 0.44 -6.54 -2.06
C ILE A 50 -0.81 -5.67 -2.33
N THR A 51 -0.62 -4.36 -2.18
CA THR A 51 -1.65 -3.33 -2.35
C THR A 51 -1.25 -2.35 -3.42
N SER A 52 -2.21 -1.53 -3.89
CA SER A 52 -1.89 -0.54 -4.92
C SER A 52 -1.09 0.63 -4.37
N GLN A 53 -1.41 1.03 -3.16
CA GLN A 53 -0.75 2.11 -2.43
C GLN A 53 -0.59 1.69 -0.98
N ALA A 54 0.55 2.03 -0.40
CA ALA A 54 0.72 1.97 1.04
C ALA A 54 1.59 3.13 1.48
N ARG A 55 1.22 3.77 2.58
CA ARG A 55 1.99 4.84 3.20
C ARG A 55 1.96 4.70 4.71
N VAL A 56 2.95 5.30 5.35
CA VAL A 56 2.94 5.53 6.79
C VAL A 56 2.87 7.03 7.04
N VAL A 57 2.08 7.42 8.04
CA VAL A 57 1.97 8.79 8.54
C VAL A 57 2.27 8.80 10.05
N ASP A 58 2.71 9.95 10.53
CA ASP A 58 2.85 10.18 11.97
C ASP A 58 1.46 10.09 12.61
N ALA A 59 1.32 9.24 13.64
CA ALA A 59 0.07 9.10 14.36
C ALA A 59 -0.31 10.36 15.15
N GLY A 60 0.66 11.22 15.50
CA GLY A 60 0.41 12.42 16.31
C GLY A 60 -0.39 12.12 17.59
N SER A 61 -1.20 13.08 18.01
CA SER A 61 -2.15 12.91 19.12
C SER A 61 -3.57 12.56 18.66
N ASP A 62 -3.86 12.68 17.36
CA ASP A 62 -5.20 12.48 16.81
C ASP A 62 -5.27 11.16 16.06
N ARG A 63 -6.25 10.33 16.41
CA ARG A 63 -6.46 9.04 15.77
C ARG A 63 -7.74 9.12 14.96
N PRO A 64 -7.64 9.19 13.61
CA PRO A 64 -8.83 9.28 12.77
C PRO A 64 -9.82 8.16 13.06
N GLU A 65 -11.11 8.46 12.95
CA GLU A 65 -12.18 7.49 13.10
C GLU A 65 -11.97 6.30 12.15
N GLY A 66 -12.30 5.09 12.62
CA GLY A 66 -12.12 3.86 11.86
C GLY A 66 -10.68 3.35 11.78
N THR A 67 -9.72 3.98 12.46
CA THR A 67 -8.34 3.46 12.56
C THR A 67 -8.30 2.23 13.46
N LEU A 68 -7.91 1.09 12.92
CA LEU A 68 -7.77 -0.20 13.62
C LEU A 68 -6.45 -0.27 14.40
N SER A 69 -6.43 -0.86 15.59
CA SER A 69 -5.18 -1.07 16.35
C SER A 69 -4.52 -2.37 15.92
N LEU A 70 -3.27 -2.29 15.48
CA LEU A 70 -2.45 -3.46 15.22
C LEU A 70 -1.35 -3.57 16.27
N GLU A 71 -1.26 -4.74 16.88
CA GLU A 71 -0.10 -5.14 17.65
C GLU A 71 0.87 -5.90 16.74
N VAL A 72 2.06 -5.36 16.57
CA VAL A 72 3.08 -5.96 15.72
C VAL A 72 4.25 -6.38 16.59
N PRO A 73 4.44 -7.69 16.82
CA PRO A 73 5.62 -8.19 17.52
C PRO A 73 6.89 -7.78 16.76
N GLY A 74 7.76 -7.02 17.43
CA GLY A 74 9.12 -6.72 16.98
C GLY A 74 10.14 -7.54 17.76
N ALA A 75 11.41 -7.46 17.37
CA ALA A 75 12.49 -8.20 18.03
C ALA A 75 12.72 -7.73 19.48
N GLU A 76 12.60 -6.43 19.73
CA GLU A 76 12.88 -5.81 21.04
C GLU A 76 11.62 -5.36 21.77
N ALA A 77 10.56 -4.99 21.03
CA ALA A 77 9.30 -4.53 21.59
C ALA A 77 8.14 -4.80 20.62
N THR A 78 6.93 -4.91 21.19
CA THR A 78 5.69 -4.93 20.40
C THR A 78 5.33 -3.51 19.99
N TRP A 79 5.22 -3.26 18.69
CA TRP A 79 4.78 -1.98 18.15
C TRP A 79 3.26 -1.87 18.14
N GLN A 80 2.75 -0.70 18.48
CA GLN A 80 1.36 -0.32 18.32
C GLN A 80 1.24 0.56 17.08
N VAL A 81 0.52 0.06 16.07
CA VAL A 81 0.40 0.73 14.77
C VAL A 81 -1.08 0.83 14.41
N GLY A 82 -1.55 2.03 14.07
CA GLY A 82 -2.89 2.24 13.53
C GLY A 82 -2.96 1.80 12.07
N LEU A 83 -4.07 1.19 11.66
CA LEU A 83 -4.31 0.77 10.28
C LEU A 83 -5.62 1.36 9.77
N GLN A 84 -5.54 1.98 8.60
CA GLN A 84 -6.70 2.30 7.77
C GLN A 84 -6.57 1.62 6.41
N ILE A 85 -7.67 1.08 5.92
CA ILE A 85 -7.78 0.49 4.58
C ILE A 85 -8.87 1.24 3.84
N ALA A 86 -8.55 1.72 2.65
CA ALA A 86 -9.50 2.38 1.74
C ALA A 86 -9.48 1.72 0.36
N LEU A 87 -10.51 1.98 -0.44
CA LEU A 87 -10.52 1.60 -1.85
C LEU A 87 -9.57 2.50 -2.64
N THR A 88 -8.75 1.90 -3.50
CA THR A 88 -7.84 2.66 -4.35
C THR A 88 -8.59 3.50 -5.37
N GLN A 89 -8.18 4.76 -5.50
CA GLN A 89 -8.65 5.63 -6.57
C GLN A 89 -7.96 5.32 -7.90
N GLY A 90 -8.71 5.40 -9.00
CA GLY A 90 -8.21 5.16 -10.36
C GLY A 90 -8.62 3.81 -10.94
N THR A 91 -7.93 3.41 -12.01
CA THR A 91 -8.32 2.25 -12.84
C THR A 91 -7.29 1.14 -12.78
N LYS A 92 -7.76 -0.11 -12.84
CA LYS A 92 -6.90 -1.30 -12.90
C LYS A 92 -6.08 -1.31 -14.19
N CYS A 93 -4.76 -1.35 -14.06
CA CYS A 93 -3.87 -1.61 -15.18
C CYS A 93 -3.96 -3.10 -15.61
N PRO A 94 -4.18 -3.42 -16.91
CA PRO A 94 -4.35 -4.80 -17.36
C PRO A 94 -3.07 -5.64 -17.23
N ARG A 95 -1.89 -5.00 -17.20
CA ARG A 95 -0.59 -5.70 -17.10
C ARG A 95 -0.20 -6.04 -15.67
N CYS A 96 -0.16 -5.05 -14.78
CA CYS A 96 0.32 -5.26 -13.40
C CYS A 96 -0.80 -5.42 -12.38
N TRP A 97 -2.06 -5.21 -12.77
CA TRP A 97 -3.25 -5.28 -11.93
C TRP A 97 -3.31 -4.26 -10.78
N HIS A 98 -2.31 -3.39 -10.65
CA HIS A 98 -2.40 -2.23 -9.77
C HIS A 98 -3.43 -1.23 -10.32
N TYR A 99 -4.22 -0.68 -9.41
CA TYR A 99 -5.04 0.49 -9.61
C TYR A 99 -4.16 1.74 -9.52
N ARG A 100 -4.24 2.59 -10.54
CA ARG A 100 -3.47 3.83 -10.69
C ARG A 100 -4.37 4.91 -11.25
N SER A 101 -4.17 6.16 -10.82
CA SER A 101 -4.80 7.34 -11.41
C SER A 101 -4.11 7.80 -12.69
N VAL A 102 -2.79 7.56 -12.80
CA VAL A 102 -1.97 8.01 -13.92
C VAL A 102 -1.83 6.88 -14.96
N ARG A 103 -2.21 7.18 -16.19
CA ARG A 103 -1.94 6.32 -17.36
C ARG A 103 -0.57 6.61 -17.94
N GLY A 104 0.02 5.63 -18.61
CA GLY A 104 1.24 5.81 -19.38
C GLY A 104 1.02 6.77 -20.57
N THR A 105 2.11 7.33 -21.06
CA THR A 105 2.08 8.34 -22.13
C THR A 105 2.26 7.76 -23.54
N LEU A 106 2.44 6.44 -23.66
CA LEU A 106 2.68 5.78 -24.96
C LEU A 106 1.37 5.57 -25.73
N PRO A 107 1.23 6.17 -26.92
CA PRO A 107 0.03 5.99 -27.75
C PRO A 107 -0.20 4.54 -28.18
N GLU A 108 0.84 3.73 -28.32
CA GLU A 108 0.74 2.31 -28.69
C GLU A 108 0.17 1.45 -27.55
N HIS A 109 0.19 1.97 -26.31
CA HIS A 109 -0.22 1.27 -25.10
C HIS A 109 -1.07 2.14 -24.15
N PRO A 110 -2.24 2.64 -24.61
CA PRO A 110 -3.02 3.67 -23.90
C PRO A 110 -3.69 3.18 -22.60
N ASP A 111 -3.77 1.86 -22.42
CA ASP A 111 -4.36 1.24 -21.23
C ASP A 111 -3.32 0.83 -20.18
N LEU A 112 -2.02 0.96 -20.47
CA LEU A 112 -0.98 0.69 -19.49
C LEU A 112 -0.82 1.88 -18.55
N CYS A 113 -0.53 1.61 -17.28
CA CYS A 113 -0.10 2.65 -16.35
C CYS A 113 1.34 3.09 -16.62
N ASP A 114 1.67 4.28 -16.15
CA ASP A 114 3.00 4.89 -16.17
C ASP A 114 4.12 3.94 -15.71
N ARG A 115 3.91 3.21 -14.61
CA ARG A 115 4.85 2.18 -14.10
C ARG A 115 5.09 1.09 -15.13
N CYS A 116 4.03 0.58 -15.77
CA CYS A 116 4.16 -0.48 -16.76
C CYS A 116 4.88 0.01 -18.02
N THR A 117 4.57 1.24 -18.44
CA THR A 117 5.26 1.91 -19.54
C THR A 117 6.75 2.09 -19.21
N CYS A 118 7.08 2.61 -18.02
CA CYS A 118 8.47 2.78 -17.58
C CYS A 118 9.21 1.43 -17.50
N ASN A 119 8.56 0.38 -16.96
CA ASN A 119 9.16 -0.95 -16.84
C ASN A 119 9.36 -1.67 -18.18
N LEU A 120 8.56 -1.36 -19.20
CA LEU A 120 8.67 -2.00 -20.51
C LEU A 120 9.57 -1.23 -21.48
N PHE A 121 9.56 0.10 -21.40
CA PHE A 121 10.12 0.98 -22.44
C PHE A 121 10.98 2.12 -21.89
N GLY A 122 11.08 2.25 -20.57
CA GLY A 122 11.88 3.27 -19.89
C GLY A 122 13.00 2.68 -19.05
N ALA A 123 13.41 3.41 -18.01
CA ALA A 123 14.49 3.02 -17.11
C ALA A 123 14.09 1.91 -16.11
N GLY A 124 12.81 1.57 -16.03
CA GLY A 124 12.26 0.74 -14.96
C GLY A 124 11.92 1.54 -13.70
N GLU A 125 11.09 0.93 -12.86
CA GLU A 125 10.78 1.46 -11.54
C GLU A 125 11.96 1.22 -10.59
N GLU A 126 12.28 2.23 -9.81
CA GLU A 126 13.24 2.10 -8.73
C GLU A 126 12.59 1.40 -7.53
N ARG A 127 13.31 0.43 -6.96
CA ARG A 127 12.91 -0.28 -5.76
C ARG A 127 14.12 -0.34 -4.84
N LEU A 128 13.99 0.29 -3.68
CA LEU A 128 15.10 0.44 -2.73
C LEU A 128 15.29 -0.83 -1.88
N HIS A 129 14.23 -1.65 -1.75
CA HIS A 129 14.19 -2.83 -0.88
C HIS A 129 13.64 -4.09 -1.60
N ALA A 130 13.97 -4.26 -2.89
CA ALA A 130 13.47 -5.37 -3.73
C ALA A 130 14.11 -6.73 -3.46
#